data_AF-A0A2E0KMQ2-F1
#
_entry.id   AF-A0A2E0KMQ2-F1
#
_cell.length_a   1.000
_cell.length_b   1.000
_cell.length_c   1.000
_cell.angle_alpha   90.00
_cell.angle_beta   90.00
_cell.angle_gamma   90.00
#
_symmetry.space_group_name_H-M   'P 1'
#
loop_
_entity.id
_entity.type
_entity.pdbx_description
1 polymer ?
#
loop_
_entity_poly.entity_id
_entity_poly.type
_entity_poly.pdbx_seq_one_letter_code
_entity_poly.pdbx_strand_id
1 'polypeptide(L)'
;GVADGQKTSQDWAQFRNNRLKFTEKSGPSYSGRIMLSNGVDPFSKGYFQLYEGIVYEPEKMMAAHGKAMDEVWDYEGNAMLFGTYDVGSPGGATHWAAFGADSLESLMLWKVYIEENNAKGQAEYFKNRGKTEDLTNYSLRILKQYGGF
;
A
#
# COMPACT_ATOMS: atom_id res chain seq x y z
N GLY A 1 1.77 -24.68 -22.18
CA GLY A 1 2.99 -24.12 -22.77
C GLY A 1 3.13 -22.70 -22.28
N VAL A 2 4.31 -22.31 -21.82
CA VAL A 2 4.56 -20.90 -21.43
C VAL A 2 4.58 -20.08 -22.71
N ALA A 3 3.83 -18.98 -22.77
CA ALA A 3 3.73 -18.16 -23.98
C ALA A 3 5.10 -17.53 -24.34
N ASP A 4 5.35 -17.33 -25.63
CA ASP A 4 6.59 -16.71 -26.10
C ASP A 4 6.84 -15.35 -25.44
N GLY A 5 8.04 -15.17 -24.88
CA GLY A 5 8.48 -13.95 -24.19
C GLY A 5 8.39 -13.99 -22.65
N GLN A 6 7.72 -14.98 -22.05
CA GLN A 6 7.72 -15.13 -20.59
C GLN A 6 9.02 -15.75 -20.08
N LYS A 7 9.61 -15.11 -19.07
CA LYS A 7 10.78 -15.62 -18.35
C LYS A 7 10.45 -16.95 -17.67
N THR A 8 11.28 -17.96 -17.89
CA THR A 8 11.17 -19.27 -17.24
C THR A 8 11.50 -19.16 -15.75
N SER A 9 11.14 -20.19 -14.96
CA SER A 9 11.56 -20.26 -13.56
C SER A 9 13.08 -20.24 -13.38
N GLN A 10 13.82 -20.81 -14.35
CA GLN A 10 15.28 -20.76 -14.39
C GLN A 10 15.80 -19.34 -14.65
N ASP A 11 15.19 -18.60 -15.58
CA ASP A 11 15.54 -17.20 -15.83
C ASP A 11 15.34 -16.34 -14.59
N TRP A 12 14.24 -16.54 -13.87
CA TRP A 12 13.96 -15.84 -12.61
C TRP A 12 14.96 -16.20 -11.51
N ALA A 13 15.35 -17.48 -11.41
CA ALA A 13 16.38 -17.91 -10.47
C ALA A 13 17.74 -17.28 -10.79
N GLN A 14 18.13 -17.26 -12.07
CA GLN A 14 19.38 -16.63 -12.49
C GLN A 14 19.37 -15.12 -12.27
N PHE A 15 18.26 -14.44 -12.54
CA PHE A 15 18.10 -13.02 -12.23
C PHE A 15 18.30 -12.72 -10.74
N ARG A 16 17.66 -13.51 -9.86
CA ARG A 16 17.84 -13.38 -8.40
C ARG A 16 19.30 -13.61 -8.00
N ASN A 17 19.93 -14.68 -8.49
CA ASN A 17 21.33 -15.01 -8.19
C ASN A 17 22.30 -13.90 -8.64
N ASN A 18 22.08 -13.31 -9.81
CA ASN A 18 22.89 -12.20 -10.30
C ASN A 18 22.73 -10.95 -9.42
N ARG A 19 21.52 -10.67 -8.92
CA ARG A 19 21.27 -9.55 -8.00
C ARG A 19 21.92 -9.73 -6.62
N LEU A 20 22.00 -10.96 -6.12
CA LEU A 20 22.64 -11.23 -4.83
C LEU A 20 24.09 -10.75 -4.79
N LYS A 21 24.81 -10.75 -5.92
CA LYS A 21 26.18 -10.22 -6.03
C LYS A 21 26.30 -8.73 -5.72
N PHE A 22 25.21 -7.99 -5.88
CA PHE A 22 25.14 -6.55 -5.60
C PHE A 22 24.44 -6.25 -4.26
N THR A 23 24.14 -7.28 -3.47
CA THR A 23 23.44 -7.14 -2.19
C THR A 23 24.42 -7.46 -1.06
N GLU A 24 24.92 -6.43 -0.38
CA GLU A 24 25.86 -6.62 0.75
C GLU A 24 25.17 -7.18 2.00
N LYS A 25 23.91 -6.81 2.22
CA LYS A 25 23.10 -7.28 3.36
C LYS A 25 21.63 -7.32 2.99
N SER A 26 20.95 -8.41 3.34
CA SER A 26 19.49 -8.49 3.31
C SER A 26 18.91 -7.94 4.60
N GLY A 27 17.94 -7.04 4.48
CA GLY A 27 17.12 -6.60 5.60
C GLY A 27 16.08 -7.66 6.01
N PRO A 28 15.36 -7.43 7.11
CA PRO A 28 14.20 -8.24 7.45
C PRO A 28 13.17 -8.23 6.32
N SER A 29 12.42 -9.33 6.19
CA SER A 29 11.36 -9.50 5.20
C SER A 29 10.03 -9.64 5.91
N TYR A 30 9.00 -9.05 5.32
CA TYR A 30 7.64 -9.03 5.85
C TYR A 30 6.68 -9.45 4.77
N SER A 31 5.57 -10.06 5.15
CA SER A 31 4.53 -10.47 4.20
C SER A 31 3.17 -10.49 4.87
N GLY A 32 2.12 -10.33 4.08
CA GLY A 32 0.75 -10.47 4.54
C GLY A 32 -0.22 -10.36 3.38
N ARG A 33 -1.48 -10.03 3.68
CA ARG A 33 -2.58 -10.03 2.71
C ARG A 33 -3.10 -8.63 2.44
N ILE A 34 -3.54 -8.41 1.20
CA ILE A 34 -4.41 -7.28 0.85
C ILE A 34 -5.81 -7.62 1.32
N MET A 35 -6.37 -6.79 2.18
CA MET A 35 -7.71 -6.94 2.74
C MET A 35 -8.74 -6.12 1.99
N LEU A 36 -8.36 -4.91 1.53
CA LEU A 36 -9.22 -4.02 0.75
C LEU A 36 -8.43 -3.43 -0.42
N SER A 37 -9.12 -3.23 -1.54
CA SER A 37 -8.64 -2.51 -2.72
C SER A 37 -9.80 -1.78 -3.37
N ASN A 38 -9.55 -0.59 -3.92
CA ASN A 38 -10.53 0.13 -4.75
C ASN A 38 -10.53 -0.32 -6.22
N GLY A 39 -9.81 -1.40 -6.56
CA GLY A 39 -9.81 -2.00 -7.90
C GLY A 39 -8.93 -1.29 -8.94
N VAL A 40 -8.29 -0.17 -8.58
CA VAL A 40 -7.26 0.46 -9.42
C VAL A 40 -5.98 -0.35 -9.31
N ASP A 41 -5.39 -0.72 -10.45
CA ASP A 41 -4.10 -1.40 -10.49
C ASP A 41 -3.02 -0.52 -9.82
N PRO A 42 -2.45 -0.93 -8.66
CA PRO A 42 -1.43 -0.15 -7.99
C PRO A 42 -0.18 0.02 -8.87
N PHE A 43 0.10 -0.89 -9.79
CA PHE A 43 1.26 -0.78 -10.68
C PHE A 43 1.10 0.24 -11.80
N SER A 44 -0.12 0.77 -11.99
CA SER A 44 -0.31 1.98 -12.81
C SER A 44 0.25 3.24 -12.17
N LYS A 45 0.58 3.19 -10.87
CA LYS A 45 1.02 4.36 -10.07
C LYS A 45 2.52 4.34 -9.79
N GLY A 46 3.16 5.50 -9.97
CA GLY A 46 4.61 5.68 -9.81
C GLY A 46 5.04 6.08 -8.40
N TYR A 47 4.11 6.54 -7.58
CA TYR A 47 4.35 7.01 -6.22
C TYR A 47 3.34 6.40 -5.26
N PHE A 48 3.80 6.09 -4.05
CA PHE A 48 2.94 5.60 -2.97
C PHE A 48 3.24 6.32 -1.67
N GLN A 49 2.20 6.66 -0.93
CA GLN A 49 2.28 6.93 0.50
C GLN A 49 1.85 5.67 1.25
N LEU A 50 2.69 5.20 2.17
CA LEU A 50 2.37 4.09 3.06
C LEU A 50 2.22 4.58 4.50
N TYR A 51 1.32 3.93 5.21
CA TYR A 51 1.05 4.09 6.63
C TYR A 51 1.11 2.73 7.28
N GLU A 52 1.77 2.63 8.44
CA GLU A 52 1.88 1.41 9.21
C GLU A 52 1.35 1.64 10.62
N GLY A 53 0.67 0.63 11.17
CA GLY A 53 0.06 0.75 12.49
C GLY A 53 -0.35 -0.58 13.10
N ILE A 54 -0.79 -0.51 14.35
CA ILE A 54 -1.40 -1.62 15.08
C ILE A 54 -2.91 -1.39 15.10
N VAL A 55 -3.66 -2.26 14.43
CA VAL A 55 -5.12 -2.25 14.46
C VAL A 55 -5.59 -3.28 15.46
N TYR A 56 -6.27 -2.84 16.52
CA TYR A 56 -6.78 -3.70 17.58
C TYR A 56 -8.19 -4.22 17.29
N GLU A 57 -8.94 -3.51 16.44
CA GLU A 57 -10.31 -3.84 16.07
C GLU A 57 -10.46 -3.96 14.53
N PRO A 58 -9.94 -5.03 13.91
CA PRO A 58 -9.87 -5.15 12.45
C PRO A 58 -11.23 -5.02 11.74
N GLU A 59 -12.31 -5.54 12.33
CA GLU A 59 -13.66 -5.45 11.73
C GLU A 59 -14.13 -3.99 11.60
N LYS A 60 -13.93 -3.18 12.64
CA LYS A 60 -14.28 -1.75 12.62
C LYS A 60 -13.39 -0.98 11.65
N MET A 61 -12.09 -1.30 11.65
CA MET A 61 -11.14 -0.69 10.74
C MET A 61 -11.51 -0.98 9.29
N MET A 62 -11.77 -2.24 8.92
CA MET A 62 -12.15 -2.61 7.54
C MET A 62 -13.42 -1.89 7.09
N ALA A 63 -14.46 -1.86 7.94
CA ALA A 63 -15.71 -1.18 7.60
C ALA A 63 -15.52 0.34 7.39
N ALA A 64 -14.81 1.00 8.31
CA ALA A 64 -14.57 2.44 8.23
C ALA A 64 -13.61 2.80 7.08
N HIS A 65 -12.55 2.01 6.88
CA HIS A 65 -11.53 2.26 5.87
C HIS A 65 -12.09 2.03 4.46
N GLY A 66 -12.85 0.96 4.25
CA GLY A 66 -13.54 0.72 2.98
C GLY A 66 -14.51 1.85 2.62
N LYS A 67 -15.36 2.25 3.58
CA LYS A 67 -16.25 3.41 3.38
C LYS A 67 -15.48 4.69 3.03
N ALA A 68 -14.37 4.94 3.71
CA ALA A 68 -13.57 6.13 3.44
C ALA A 68 -12.87 6.09 2.07
N MET A 69 -12.42 4.92 1.61
CA MET A 69 -11.91 4.74 0.25
C MET A 69 -12.96 5.13 -0.80
N ASP A 70 -14.23 4.76 -0.58
CA ASP A 70 -15.31 4.99 -1.53
C ASP A 70 -15.88 6.42 -1.47
N GLU A 71 -15.99 7.01 -0.27
CA GLU A 71 -16.76 8.25 -0.07
C GLU A 71 -15.91 9.48 0.29
N VAL A 72 -14.71 9.28 0.84
CA VAL A 72 -13.92 10.37 1.45
C VAL A 72 -12.64 10.63 0.64
N TRP A 73 -12.00 9.57 0.17
CA TRP A 73 -10.66 9.62 -0.41
C TRP A 73 -10.64 9.52 -1.92
N ASP A 74 -11.78 9.25 -2.58
CA ASP A 74 -11.88 9.05 -4.02
C ASP A 74 -11.40 10.28 -4.79
N TYR A 75 -10.15 10.20 -5.27
CA TYR A 75 -9.44 11.29 -5.92
C TYR A 75 -8.63 10.73 -7.09
N GLU A 76 -8.91 11.27 -8.28
CA GLU A 76 -8.10 11.14 -9.51
C GLU A 76 -7.56 9.74 -9.82
N GLY A 77 -8.42 8.71 -9.70
CA GLY A 77 -8.04 7.34 -10.05
C GLY A 77 -6.84 6.83 -9.25
N ASN A 78 -6.65 7.31 -8.02
CA ASN A 78 -5.62 6.83 -7.11
C ASN A 78 -5.84 5.36 -6.77
N ALA A 79 -4.75 4.60 -6.59
CA ALA A 79 -4.82 3.26 -6.08
C ALA A 79 -4.89 3.29 -4.55
N MET A 80 -5.82 2.55 -3.95
CA MET A 80 -5.96 2.49 -2.49
C MET A 80 -5.99 1.05 -2.04
N LEU A 81 -5.18 0.77 -1.03
CA LEU A 81 -4.97 -0.58 -0.52
C LEU A 81 -4.92 -0.54 1.01
N PHE A 82 -5.49 -1.56 1.63
CA PHE A 82 -5.33 -1.82 3.05
C PHE A 82 -5.00 -3.29 3.25
N GLY A 83 -4.08 -3.60 4.16
CA GLY A 83 -3.61 -4.95 4.35
C GLY A 83 -2.99 -5.23 5.70
N THR A 84 -2.52 -6.46 5.84
CA THR A 84 -1.95 -7.04 7.06
C THR A 84 -0.47 -7.33 6.89
N TYR A 85 0.21 -7.48 8.02
CA TYR A 85 1.46 -8.23 8.14
C TYR A 85 1.15 -9.53 8.88
N ASP A 86 1.17 -10.66 8.16
CA ASP A 86 0.94 -12.01 8.72
C ASP A 86 2.27 -12.70 9.08
N VAL A 87 3.36 -12.34 8.40
CA VAL A 87 4.71 -12.87 8.64
C VAL A 87 5.66 -11.70 8.89
N GLY A 88 6.26 -11.70 10.08
CA GLY A 88 7.04 -10.58 10.58
C GLY A 88 6.16 -9.37 10.95
N SER A 89 6.76 -8.37 11.59
CA SER A 89 6.05 -7.16 12.03
C SER A 89 7.01 -5.97 11.96
N PRO A 90 7.04 -5.22 10.84
CA PRO A 90 7.95 -4.09 10.68
C PRO A 90 7.67 -3.05 11.77
N GLY A 91 8.65 -2.79 12.63
CA GLY A 91 8.47 -1.87 13.76
C GLY A 91 7.33 -2.24 14.72
N GLY A 92 6.88 -3.51 14.72
CA GLY A 92 5.71 -3.95 15.49
C GLY A 92 4.35 -3.74 14.80
N ALA A 93 4.31 -3.22 13.58
CA ALA A 93 3.08 -3.03 12.83
C ALA A 93 2.38 -4.36 12.53
N THR A 94 1.05 -4.35 12.63
CA THR A 94 0.20 -5.48 12.24
C THR A 94 -0.52 -5.25 10.92
N HIS A 95 -0.67 -3.98 10.52
CA HIS A 95 -1.39 -3.57 9.32
C HIS A 95 -0.67 -2.43 8.60
N TRP A 96 -1.03 -2.26 7.33
CA TRP A 96 -0.57 -1.17 6.49
C TRP A 96 -1.71 -0.65 5.62
N ALA A 97 -1.63 0.63 5.25
CA ALA A 97 -2.47 1.25 4.22
C ALA A 97 -1.55 1.92 3.19
N ALA A 98 -1.91 1.84 1.91
CA ALA A 98 -1.14 2.42 0.82
C ALA A 98 -2.04 3.21 -0.13
N PHE A 99 -1.58 4.42 -0.47
CA PHE A 99 -2.23 5.33 -1.41
C PHE A 99 -1.27 5.60 -2.56
N GLY A 100 -1.60 5.10 -3.74
CA GLY A 100 -0.83 5.23 -4.97
C GLY A 100 -1.33 6.38 -5.83
N ALA A 101 -0.41 7.20 -6.33
CA ALA A 101 -0.68 8.31 -7.23
C ALA A 101 0.43 8.44 -8.29
N ASP A 102 0.20 9.33 -9.27
CA ASP A 102 1.11 9.50 -10.40
C ASP A 102 2.37 10.28 -10.02
N SER A 103 2.28 11.12 -8.98
CA SER A 103 3.37 11.96 -8.51
C SER A 103 3.28 12.27 -7.00
N LEU A 104 4.36 12.80 -6.43
CA LEU A 104 4.34 13.35 -5.06
C LEU A 104 3.37 14.53 -4.95
N GLU A 105 3.28 15.37 -5.97
CA GLU A 105 2.35 16.50 -6.01
C GLU A 105 0.89 16.02 -5.92
N SER A 106 0.53 14.98 -6.67
CA SER A 106 -0.79 14.35 -6.62
C SER A 106 -1.11 13.79 -5.22
N LEU A 107 -0.14 13.22 -4.50
CA LEU A 107 -0.32 12.79 -3.10
C LEU A 107 -0.58 13.97 -2.16
N MET A 108 0.05 15.11 -2.39
CA MET A 108 -0.15 16.32 -1.59
C MET A 108 -1.51 16.96 -1.89
N LEU A 109 -1.89 17.06 -3.17
CA LEU A 109 -3.20 17.55 -3.58
C LEU A 109 -4.34 16.68 -3.07
N TRP A 110 -4.15 15.36 -3.00
CA TRP A 110 -5.11 14.45 -2.38
C TRP A 110 -5.40 14.80 -0.91
N LYS A 111 -4.37 15.18 -0.13
CA LYS A 111 -4.56 15.62 1.26
C LYS A 111 -5.35 16.93 1.33
N VAL A 112 -5.01 17.89 0.48
CA VAL A 112 -5.75 19.16 0.35
C VAL A 112 -7.21 18.91 -0.03
N TYR A 113 -7.46 18.02 -1.00
CA TYR A 113 -8.80 17.62 -1.40
C TYR A 113 -9.63 17.10 -0.22
N ILE A 114 -9.05 16.22 0.62
CA ILE A 114 -9.73 15.72 1.82
C ILE A 114 -10.02 16.86 2.80
N GLU A 115 -9.05 17.73 3.07
CA GLU A 115 -9.20 18.84 4.01
C GLU A 115 -10.27 19.85 3.57
N GLU A 116 -10.28 20.21 2.29
CA GLU A 116 -11.19 21.23 1.76
C GLU A 116 -12.60 20.69 1.51
N ASN A 117 -12.74 19.43 1.10
CA ASN A 117 -14.02 18.89 0.61
C ASN A 117 -14.63 17.86 1.57
N ASN A 118 -13.81 17.07 2.26
CA ASN A 118 -14.26 15.87 2.98
C ASN A 118 -13.77 15.79 4.45
N ALA A 119 -13.42 16.91 5.08
CA ALA A 119 -12.91 16.93 6.46
C ALA A 119 -13.85 16.27 7.47
N LYS A 120 -15.17 16.38 7.26
CA LYS A 120 -16.17 15.69 8.10
C LYS A 120 -16.12 14.17 7.93
N GLY A 121 -16.07 13.70 6.68
CA GLY A 121 -15.91 12.27 6.38
C GLY A 121 -14.61 11.70 6.95
N GLN A 122 -13.53 12.48 6.90
CA GLN A 122 -12.25 12.11 7.50
C GLN A 122 -12.35 11.99 9.03
N ALA A 123 -13.02 12.93 9.69
CA ALA A 123 -13.26 12.87 11.13
C ALA A 123 -14.13 11.66 11.52
N GLU A 124 -15.15 11.34 10.71
CA GLU A 124 -15.98 10.15 10.90
C GLU A 124 -15.18 8.85 10.75
N TYR A 125 -14.28 8.78 9.77
CA TYR A 125 -13.36 7.66 9.63
C TYR A 125 -12.54 7.44 10.91
N PHE A 126 -11.88 8.49 11.43
CA PHE A 126 -11.07 8.37 12.64
C PHE A 126 -11.89 7.98 13.88
N LYS A 127 -13.14 8.45 13.96
CA LYS A 127 -14.06 8.09 15.04
C LYS A 127 -14.50 6.62 14.97
N ASN A 128 -14.72 6.09 13.77
CA ASN A 128 -15.36 4.80 13.56
C ASN A 128 -14.38 3.65 13.30
N ARG A 129 -13.11 3.93 12.94
CA ARG A 129 -12.10 2.93 12.60
C ARG A 129 -11.69 1.99 13.74
N GLY A 130 -12.19 2.22 14.95
CA GLY A 130 -11.80 1.48 16.15
C GLY A 130 -10.45 1.92 16.68
N LYS A 131 -10.00 1.26 17.74
CA LYS A 131 -8.71 1.54 18.36
C LYS A 131 -7.57 1.13 17.42
N THR A 132 -6.72 2.10 17.10
CA THR A 132 -5.52 1.92 16.28
C THR A 132 -4.39 2.77 16.84
N GLU A 133 -3.16 2.26 16.73
CA GLU A 133 -1.93 2.98 17.03
C GLU A 133 -1.16 3.21 15.73
N ASP A 134 -0.95 4.48 15.38
CA ASP A 134 -0.23 4.85 14.17
C ASP A 134 1.28 4.86 14.49
N LEU A 135 2.07 4.05 13.77
CA LEU A 135 3.48 3.82 14.11
C LEU A 135 4.43 4.63 13.22
N THR A 136 4.26 4.54 11.91
CA THR A 136 5.11 5.25 10.95
C THR A 136 4.39 5.46 9.62
N ASN A 137 4.95 6.34 8.80
CA ASN A 137 4.54 6.55 7.43
C ASN A 137 5.75 6.97 6.59
N TYR A 138 5.73 6.62 5.31
CA TYR A 138 6.80 6.93 4.37
C TYR A 138 6.28 6.91 2.94
N SER A 139 6.96 7.63 2.05
CA SER A 139 6.64 7.62 0.62
C SER A 139 7.64 6.76 -0.15
N LEU A 140 7.15 6.09 -1.18
CA LEU A 140 7.95 5.32 -2.13
C LEU A 140 7.79 5.90 -3.53
N ARG A 141 8.89 5.91 -4.28
CA ARG A 141 8.87 6.10 -5.73
C ARG A 141 9.25 4.79 -6.39
N ILE A 142 8.39 4.29 -7.27
CA ILE A 142 8.68 3.11 -8.07
C ILE A 142 9.51 3.55 -9.28
N LEU A 143 10.78 3.16 -9.31
CA LEU A 143 11.69 3.49 -10.42
C LEU A 143 11.58 2.51 -11.58
N LYS A 144 11.35 1.24 -11.27
CA LYS A 144 11.19 0.17 -12.26
C LYS A 144 10.51 -1.03 -11.62
N GLN A 145 9.63 -1.66 -12.38
CA GLN A 145 8.90 -2.85 -11.99
C GLN A 145 9.21 -4.00 -12.95
N TYR A 146 9.25 -5.21 -12.41
CA TYR A 146 9.61 -6.42 -13.15
C TYR A 146 8.55 -7.53 -13.07
N GLY A 147 7.40 -7.28 -12.41
CA GLY A 147 6.24 -8.20 -12.34
C GLY A 147 4.95 -7.51 -12.81
N GLY A 148 3.81 -8.21 -12.79
CA GLY A 148 2.46 -7.64 -12.97
C GLY A 148 1.54 -8.07 -11.83
N PHE A 149 0.43 -7.34 -11.61
CA PHE A 149 -0.60 -7.68 -10.63
C PHE A 149 -1.60 -8.66 -11.24
#